data_AF-A0A8U0A4M6-F1
#
_entry.id   AF-A0A8U0A4M6-F1
#
_cell.length_a   1.000
_cell.length_b   1.000
_cell.length_c   1.000
_cell.angle_alpha   90.00
_cell.angle_beta   90.00
_cell.angle_gamma   90.00
#
_symmetry.space_group_name_H-M   'P 1'
#
loop_
_entity.id
_entity.type
_entity.pdbx_description
1 polymer ?
#
loop_
_entity_poly.entity_id
_entity_poly.type
_entity_poly.pdbx_seq_one_letter_code
_entity_poly.pdbx_strand_id
1 'polypeptide(L)'
;MPFTLYHLGPALLIGLPLRRRIDLLTLCTASVVLDIWPALVLFGVLPGPYHWVEHTYLGGAVVAGVLTSGMVLGARQYPTQFDRWRSDTGSLTGLVVPAFIGTLFHVTLDSITHPTMDPFTPIAGNPFSRLLTLMELTDICATLLCIGLVWLILLYTARRQNSEMSSSTALDRLFSIGPLHMLSIPLRHRLFGASIAVLGVAILLVAGRTDIFIAKVIWGASGGIILFNGLYLNGVRLR
;
A
#
# COMPACT_ATOMS: atom_id res chain seq x y z
N MET A 1 -15.42 7.99 1.91
CA MET A 1 -15.49 6.61 1.37
C MET A 1 -15.24 6.63 -0.14
N PRO A 2 -14.02 6.30 -0.56
CA PRO A 2 -13.81 4.91 -0.93
C PRO A 2 -12.83 4.22 0.03
N PHE A 3 -12.79 2.91 -0.03
CA PHE A 3 -11.70 2.08 0.46
C PHE A 3 -10.45 2.41 -0.35
N THR A 4 -9.76 3.48 -0.02
CA THR A 4 -8.83 4.04 -0.97
C THR A 4 -7.48 3.39 -0.80
N LEU A 5 -7.25 2.39 -1.64
CA LEU A 5 -5.92 2.10 -2.18
C LEU A 5 -5.19 3.36 -2.67
N TYR A 6 -5.87 4.50 -2.85
CA TYR A 6 -5.23 5.79 -3.11
C TYR A 6 -4.32 6.26 -1.97
N HIS A 7 -4.53 5.85 -0.71
CA HIS A 7 -3.58 6.10 0.38
C HIS A 7 -2.21 5.43 0.12
N LEU A 8 -2.17 4.38 -0.72
CA LEU A 8 -0.91 3.81 -1.19
C LEU A 8 -0.10 4.78 -2.07
N GLY A 9 -0.72 5.79 -2.67
CA GLY A 9 -0.02 6.77 -3.49
C GLY A 9 1.02 7.57 -2.71
N PRO A 10 0.61 8.34 -1.69
CA PRO A 10 1.54 8.97 -0.76
C PRO A 10 2.52 7.97 -0.13
N ALA A 11 2.05 6.78 0.28
CA ALA A 11 2.88 5.75 0.87
C ALA A 11 4.02 5.29 -0.06
N LEU A 12 3.73 5.06 -1.34
CA LEU A 12 4.73 4.67 -2.33
C LEU A 12 5.73 5.80 -2.60
N LEU A 13 5.27 7.06 -2.69
CA LEU A 13 6.19 8.17 -2.94
C LEU A 13 7.10 8.49 -1.76
N ILE A 14 6.67 8.24 -0.53
CA ILE A 14 7.54 8.33 0.66
C ILE A 14 8.44 7.10 0.75
N GLY A 15 7.87 5.92 0.53
CA GLY A 15 8.50 4.64 0.72
C GLY A 15 9.58 4.31 -0.29
N LEU A 16 9.35 4.56 -1.58
CA LEU A 16 10.30 4.20 -2.65
C LEU A 16 11.65 4.92 -2.54
N PRO A 17 11.75 6.23 -2.28
CA PRO A 17 13.03 6.88 -2.00
C PRO A 17 13.72 6.31 -0.75
N LEU A 18 12.94 5.98 0.28
CA LEU A 18 13.43 5.54 1.58
C LEU A 18 13.57 4.01 1.70
N ARG A 19 13.31 3.25 0.64
CA ARG A 19 13.24 1.77 0.64
C ARG A 19 14.48 1.03 1.14
N ARG A 20 15.62 1.71 1.24
CA ARG A 20 16.86 1.18 1.83
C ARG A 20 16.93 1.33 3.36
N ARG A 21 16.05 2.15 3.95
CA ARG A 21 16.02 2.51 5.37
C ARG A 21 14.74 2.07 6.06
N ILE A 22 13.63 1.98 5.33
CA ILE A 22 12.34 1.57 5.85
C ILE A 22 11.77 0.42 5.04
N ASP A 23 11.00 -0.41 5.72
CA ASP A 23 10.25 -1.50 5.13
C ASP A 23 9.02 -0.97 4.37
N LEU A 24 9.10 -1.06 3.03
CA LEU A 24 8.05 -0.55 2.14
C LEU A 24 6.74 -1.30 2.33
N LEU A 25 6.79 -2.61 2.57
CA LEU A 25 5.63 -3.44 2.87
C LEU A 25 4.88 -2.92 4.10
N THR A 26 5.62 -2.68 5.18
CA THR A 26 5.05 -2.19 6.43
C THR A 26 4.41 -0.81 6.23
N LEU A 27 5.08 0.09 5.49
CA LEU A 27 4.52 1.41 5.18
C LEU A 27 3.21 1.31 4.40
N CYS A 28 3.21 0.55 3.31
CA CYS A 28 2.02 0.35 2.48
C CYS A 28 0.87 -0.30 3.26
N THR A 29 1.17 -1.29 4.11
CA THR A 29 0.14 -1.94 4.95
C THR A 29 -0.43 -0.97 5.97
N ALA A 30 0.42 -0.20 6.64
CA ALA A 30 0.00 0.80 7.61
C ALA A 30 -0.89 1.88 6.99
N SER A 31 -0.68 2.22 5.73
CA SER A 31 -1.50 3.19 5.00
C SER A 31 -2.88 2.69 4.57
N VAL A 32 -3.20 1.41 4.74
CA VAL A 32 -4.51 0.83 4.34
C VAL A 32 -5.17 -0.02 5.43
N VAL A 33 -4.44 -0.42 6.47
CA VAL A 33 -4.97 -1.31 7.52
C VAL A 33 -6.13 -0.67 8.30
N LEU A 34 -6.12 0.66 8.43
CA LEU A 34 -7.18 1.40 9.12
C LEU A 34 -8.52 1.36 8.37
N ASP A 35 -8.51 1.15 7.05
CA ASP A 35 -9.72 1.01 6.25
C ASP A 35 -10.53 -0.26 6.60
N ILE A 36 -9.94 -1.24 7.27
CA ILE A 36 -10.61 -2.51 7.61
C ILE A 36 -11.82 -2.27 8.54
N TRP A 37 -11.74 -1.34 9.48
CA TRP A 37 -12.88 -1.06 10.36
C TRP A 37 -14.04 -0.39 9.61
N PRO A 38 -13.85 0.77 8.95
CA PRO A 38 -14.90 1.40 8.15
C PRO A 38 -15.47 0.46 7.08
N ALA A 39 -14.64 -0.46 6.58
CA ALA A 39 -15.05 -1.49 5.64
C ALA A 39 -16.11 -2.43 6.20
N LEU A 40 -15.82 -3.01 7.37
CA LEU A 40 -16.71 -3.95 8.03
C LEU A 40 -18.02 -3.26 8.44
N VAL A 41 -17.94 -2.00 8.84
CA VAL A 41 -19.14 -1.18 9.10
C VAL A 41 -19.94 -0.94 7.82
N LEU A 42 -19.30 -0.56 6.72
CA LEU A 42 -19.99 -0.30 5.44
C LEU A 42 -20.72 -1.55 4.92
N PHE A 43 -20.08 -2.71 5.01
CA PHE A 43 -20.68 -3.98 4.58
C PHE A 43 -21.68 -4.56 5.58
N GLY A 44 -21.98 -3.85 6.68
CA GLY A 44 -22.93 -4.29 7.70
C GLY A 44 -22.45 -5.49 8.51
N VAL A 45 -21.15 -5.79 8.48
CA VAL A 45 -20.54 -6.88 9.27
C VAL A 45 -20.41 -6.45 10.74
N LEU A 46 -20.12 -5.17 10.98
CA LEU A 46 -20.01 -4.59 12.32
C LEU A 46 -20.94 -3.38 12.47
N PRO A 47 -21.58 -3.17 13.63
CA PRO A 47 -22.27 -1.93 13.93
C PRO A 47 -21.28 -0.86 14.40
N GLY A 48 -21.58 0.41 14.15
CA GLY A 48 -20.84 1.55 14.71
C GLY A 48 -20.59 2.68 13.71
N PRO A 49 -19.91 3.76 14.14
CA PRO A 49 -19.41 4.79 13.25
C PRO A 49 -18.27 4.27 12.36
N TYR A 50 -18.14 4.89 11.19
CA TYR A 50 -17.10 4.60 10.22
C TYR A 50 -15.68 4.90 10.72
N HIS A 51 -15.51 5.99 11.47
CA HIS A 51 -14.22 6.40 12.03
C HIS A 51 -14.36 6.37 13.55
N TRP A 52 -13.86 5.32 14.19
CA TRP A 52 -13.85 5.19 15.64
C TRP A 52 -12.46 5.59 16.18
N VAL A 53 -12.09 5.13 17.37
CA VAL A 53 -10.82 5.38 18.06
C VAL A 53 -9.59 5.07 17.20
N GLU A 54 -9.64 4.11 16.27
CA GLU A 54 -8.52 3.78 15.38
C GLU A 54 -8.16 4.91 14.40
N HIS A 55 -9.10 5.82 14.12
CA HIS A 55 -8.88 7.01 13.30
C HIS A 55 -8.51 8.25 14.12
N THR A 56 -7.91 8.04 15.30
CA THR A 56 -7.24 9.07 16.11
C THR A 56 -5.72 8.89 16.01
N TYR A 57 -4.92 9.91 16.30
CA TYR A 57 -3.47 9.74 16.29
C TYR A 57 -2.98 8.75 17.36
N LEU A 58 -3.63 8.72 18.53
CA LEU A 58 -3.32 7.76 19.57
C LEU A 58 -3.75 6.34 19.17
N GLY A 59 -4.96 6.16 18.63
CA GLY A 59 -5.42 4.86 18.14
C GLY A 59 -4.60 4.35 16.95
N GLY A 60 -4.27 5.23 16.00
CA GLY A 60 -3.39 4.92 14.87
C GLY A 60 -1.98 4.53 15.32
N ALA A 61 -1.46 5.10 16.41
CA ALA A 61 -0.20 4.68 17.02
C ALA A 61 -0.30 3.27 17.65
N VAL A 62 -1.42 2.95 18.30
CA VAL A 62 -1.69 1.59 18.81
C VAL A 62 -1.75 0.59 17.66
N VAL A 63 -2.49 0.91 16.59
CA VAL A 63 -2.56 0.06 15.38
C VAL A 63 -1.18 -0.11 14.75
N ALA A 64 -0.35 0.93 14.69
CA ALA A 64 1.03 0.80 14.21
C ALA A 64 1.88 -0.16 15.06
N GLY A 65 1.72 -0.14 16.39
CA GLY A 65 2.38 -1.08 17.30
C GLY A 65 1.93 -2.54 17.10
N VAL A 66 0.62 -2.75 16.95
CA VAL A 66 0.04 -4.07 16.65
C VAL A 66 0.53 -4.58 15.29
N LEU A 67 0.49 -3.73 14.27
CA LEU A 67 0.99 -4.04 12.93
C LEU A 67 2.48 -4.40 12.94
N THR A 68 3.30 -3.63 13.64
CA THR A 68 4.73 -3.91 13.79
C THR A 68 4.96 -5.29 14.41
N SER A 69 4.21 -5.61 15.47
CA SER A 69 4.27 -6.92 16.11
C SER A 69 3.89 -8.04 15.15
N GLY A 70 2.81 -7.84 14.38
CA GLY A 70 2.38 -8.76 13.32
C GLY A 70 3.44 -8.96 12.24
N MET A 71 4.12 -7.90 11.81
CA MET A 71 5.20 -7.97 10.82
C MET A 71 6.42 -8.73 11.36
N VAL A 72 6.77 -8.53 12.64
CA VAL A 72 7.87 -9.29 13.29
C VAL A 72 7.54 -10.77 13.40
N LEU A 73 6.32 -11.11 13.83
CA LEU A 73 5.88 -12.50 13.94
C LEU A 73 5.76 -13.17 12.56
N GLY A 74 5.20 -12.46 11.59
CA GLY A 74 5.07 -12.91 10.20
C GLY A 74 6.43 -13.20 9.57
N ALA A 75 7.42 -12.33 9.77
CA ALA A 75 8.78 -12.55 9.28
C ALA A 75 9.45 -13.79 9.92
N ARG A 76 9.16 -14.11 11.18
CA ARG A 76 9.67 -15.32 11.84
C ARG A 76 9.00 -16.59 11.32
N GLN A 77 7.70 -16.55 11.10
CA GLN A 77 6.91 -17.71 10.69
C GLN A 77 7.05 -18.01 9.18
N TYR A 78 7.23 -16.97 8.37
CA TYR A 78 7.20 -17.01 6.91
C TYR A 78 8.41 -16.27 6.30
N PRO A 79 9.65 -16.70 6.59
CA PRO A 79 10.86 -15.96 6.22
C PRO A 79 11.00 -15.79 4.70
N THR A 80 10.67 -16.80 3.90
CA THR A 80 10.84 -16.75 2.44
C THR A 80 9.87 -15.78 1.74
N GLN A 81 8.72 -15.54 2.35
CA GLN A 81 7.71 -14.59 1.88
C GLN A 81 8.06 -13.15 2.26
N PHE A 82 8.63 -12.96 3.45
CA PHE A 82 9.02 -11.65 3.97
C PHE A 82 10.37 -11.17 3.41
N ASP A 83 11.36 -12.04 3.25
CA ASP A 83 12.70 -11.68 2.75
C ASP A 83 12.71 -11.09 1.35
N ARG A 84 11.71 -11.41 0.50
CA ARG A 84 11.58 -10.83 -0.84
C ARG A 84 11.22 -9.34 -0.84
N TRP A 85 10.60 -8.86 0.24
CA TRP A 85 10.02 -7.52 0.33
C TRP A 85 10.57 -6.70 1.50
N ARG A 86 11.39 -7.33 2.34
CA ARG A 86 12.09 -6.71 3.46
C ARG A 86 13.08 -5.68 2.91
N SER A 87 13.08 -4.49 3.50
CA SER A 87 14.20 -3.57 3.27
C SER A 87 15.49 -4.19 3.79
N ASP A 88 16.62 -3.87 3.16
CA ASP A 88 17.96 -4.35 3.54
C ASP A 88 18.33 -4.08 5.01
N THR A 89 17.56 -3.26 5.74
CA THR A 89 17.85 -2.91 7.13
C THR A 89 17.70 -4.05 8.11
N GLY A 90 16.78 -4.99 7.88
CA GLY A 90 16.50 -6.10 8.80
C GLY A 90 16.10 -5.70 10.24
N SER A 91 16.01 -4.39 10.54
CA SER A 91 15.97 -3.87 11.90
C SER A 91 14.54 -3.61 12.37
N LEU A 92 14.33 -3.64 13.69
CA LEU A 92 13.04 -3.30 14.30
C LEU A 92 12.62 -1.87 13.93
N THR A 93 13.57 -0.92 13.92
CA THR A 93 13.34 0.46 13.49
C THR A 93 12.84 0.54 12.05
N GLY A 94 13.35 -0.32 11.17
CA GLY A 94 12.90 -0.46 9.79
C GLY A 94 11.44 -0.89 9.64
N LEU A 95 10.81 -1.42 10.70
CA LEU A 95 9.38 -1.77 10.73
C LEU A 95 8.55 -0.74 11.52
N VAL A 96 9.04 -0.31 12.69
CA VAL A 96 8.33 0.65 13.56
C VAL A 96 8.11 1.97 12.83
N VAL A 97 9.16 2.56 12.27
CA VAL A 97 9.09 3.88 11.62
C VAL A 97 8.06 3.90 10.48
N PRO A 98 8.10 3.00 9.49
CA PRO A 98 7.09 3.00 8.43
C PRO A 98 5.69 2.68 8.94
N ALA A 99 5.52 1.86 9.98
CA ALA A 99 4.20 1.60 10.55
C ALA A 99 3.56 2.89 11.09
N PHE A 100 4.32 3.66 11.88
CA PHE A 100 3.85 4.93 12.43
C PHE A 100 3.65 5.99 11.36
N ILE A 101 4.57 6.12 10.39
CA ILE A 101 4.41 7.06 9.28
C ILE A 101 3.13 6.71 8.50
N GLY A 102 2.92 5.44 8.17
CA GLY A 102 1.78 5.02 7.36
C GLY A 102 0.43 5.29 8.03
N THR A 103 0.28 4.95 9.32
CA THR A 103 -0.97 5.23 10.05
C THR A 103 -1.17 6.73 10.29
N LEU A 104 -0.10 7.47 10.61
CA LEU A 104 -0.16 8.93 10.78
C LEU A 104 -0.63 9.62 9.51
N PHE A 105 -0.07 9.24 8.36
CA PHE A 105 -0.47 9.78 7.06
C PHE A 105 -1.92 9.43 6.74
N HIS A 106 -2.33 8.18 6.96
CA HIS A 106 -3.71 7.74 6.72
C HIS A 106 -4.71 8.57 7.53
N VAL A 107 -4.53 8.65 8.85
CA VAL A 107 -5.42 9.43 9.73
C VAL A 107 -5.47 10.90 9.32
N THR A 108 -4.32 11.48 8.95
CA THR A 108 -4.24 12.88 8.50
C THR A 108 -5.01 13.10 7.20
N LEU A 109 -4.87 12.20 6.23
CA LEU A 109 -5.56 12.30 4.94
C LEU A 109 -7.08 12.18 5.11
N ASP A 110 -7.55 11.23 5.93
CA ASP A 110 -8.97 11.09 6.23
C ASP A 110 -9.52 12.28 7.02
N SER A 111 -8.72 12.86 7.93
CA SER A 111 -9.10 14.06 8.68
C SER A 111 -9.40 15.26 7.77
N ILE A 112 -8.80 15.35 6.58
CA ILE A 112 -9.07 16.45 5.65
C ILE A 112 -10.50 16.39 5.12
N THR A 113 -10.98 15.20 4.76
CA THR A 113 -12.24 15.01 4.02
C THR A 113 -13.42 14.59 4.89
N HIS A 114 -13.17 14.18 6.14
CA HIS A 114 -14.20 13.77 7.09
C HIS A 114 -14.29 14.76 8.27
N PRO A 115 -15.17 15.76 8.21
CA PRO A 115 -15.24 16.83 9.21
C PRO A 115 -15.66 16.35 10.60
N THR A 116 -16.26 15.17 10.71
CA THR A 116 -16.73 14.57 11.97
C THR A 116 -15.65 13.76 12.68
N MET A 117 -14.47 13.60 12.08
CA MET A 117 -13.34 12.95 12.76
C MET A 117 -12.73 13.89 13.79
N ASP A 118 -12.32 13.35 14.94
CA ASP A 118 -11.58 14.06 15.99
C ASP A 118 -10.18 13.44 16.15
N PRO A 119 -9.22 13.75 15.26
CA PRO A 119 -7.92 13.07 15.23
C PRO A 119 -7.09 13.24 16.51
N PHE A 120 -7.33 14.31 17.27
CA PHE A 120 -6.63 14.65 18.51
C PHE A 120 -7.37 14.22 19.79
N THR A 121 -8.40 13.37 19.68
CA THR A 121 -9.13 12.83 20.84
C THR A 121 -8.16 12.41 21.96
N PRO A 122 -8.37 12.84 23.23
CA PRO A 122 -9.60 13.42 23.79
C PRO A 122 -9.79 14.92 23.58
N ILE A 123 -8.84 15.60 22.93
CA ILE A 123 -9.03 17.02 22.56
C ILE A 123 -9.94 17.04 21.33
N ALA A 124 -11.13 17.63 21.50
CA ALA A 124 -12.10 17.74 20.43
C ALA A 124 -11.61 18.68 19.31
N GLY A 125 -11.98 18.36 18.08
CA GLY A 125 -11.75 19.20 16.92
C GLY A 125 -10.80 18.59 15.89
N ASN A 126 -10.92 19.12 14.68
CA ASN A 126 -10.17 18.71 13.51
C ASN A 126 -9.63 19.94 12.76
N PRO A 127 -8.36 20.32 12.98
CA PRO A 127 -7.75 21.47 12.33
C PRO A 127 -7.54 21.27 10.83
N PHE A 128 -7.61 20.04 10.34
CA PHE A 128 -7.44 19.71 8.92
C PHE A 128 -8.76 19.71 8.15
N SER A 129 -9.89 19.81 8.84
CA SER A 129 -11.20 19.66 8.24
C SER A 129 -11.40 20.64 7.09
N ARG A 130 -11.85 20.11 5.94
CA ARG A 130 -12.20 20.89 4.73
C ARG A 130 -11.03 21.68 4.12
N LEU A 131 -9.78 21.32 4.40
CA LEU A 131 -8.62 21.88 3.68
C LEU A 131 -8.64 21.54 2.18
N LEU A 132 -9.16 20.36 1.84
CA LEU A 132 -9.41 19.92 0.47
C LEU A 132 -10.78 19.26 0.41
N THR A 133 -11.42 19.33 -0.74
CA THR A 133 -12.60 18.53 -1.04
C THR A 133 -12.23 17.05 -1.20
N LEU A 134 -13.22 16.16 -1.04
CA LEU A 134 -13.03 14.73 -1.29
C LEU A 134 -12.50 14.46 -2.71
N MET A 135 -12.97 15.21 -3.70
CA MET A 135 -12.56 15.07 -5.09
C MET A 135 -11.08 15.46 -5.28
N GLU A 136 -10.68 16.63 -4.76
CA GLU A 136 -9.29 17.09 -4.86
C GLU A 136 -8.31 16.15 -4.17
N LEU A 137 -8.62 15.69 -2.94
CA LEU A 137 -7.74 14.76 -2.23
C LEU A 137 -7.65 13.41 -2.96
N THR A 138 -8.77 12.94 -3.50
CA THR A 138 -8.81 11.70 -4.30
C THR A 138 -7.93 11.82 -5.54
N ASP A 139 -8.03 12.93 -6.28
CA ASP A 139 -7.25 13.17 -7.50
C ASP A 139 -5.75 13.25 -7.20
N ILE A 140 -5.39 13.94 -6.11
CA ILE A 140 -3.99 13.99 -5.64
C ILE A 140 -3.51 12.58 -5.33
N CYS A 141 -4.20 11.84 -4.45
CA CYS A 141 -3.76 10.51 -4.03
C CYS A 141 -3.68 9.52 -5.20
N ALA A 142 -4.65 9.56 -6.13
CA ALA A 142 -4.66 8.75 -7.34
C ALA A 142 -3.49 9.09 -8.27
N THR A 143 -3.16 10.37 -8.42
CA THR A 143 -2.00 10.81 -9.21
C THR A 143 -0.70 10.31 -8.59
N LEU A 144 -0.53 10.44 -7.28
CA LEU A 144 0.64 9.93 -6.56
C LEU A 144 0.76 8.41 -6.65
N LEU A 145 -0.38 7.69 -6.64
CA LEU A 145 -0.41 6.25 -6.86
C LEU A 145 0.10 5.87 -8.25
N CYS A 146 -0.39 6.54 -9.30
CA CYS A 146 0.11 6.31 -10.66
C CYS A 146 1.62 6.54 -10.76
N ILE A 147 2.13 7.65 -10.22
CA ILE A 147 3.57 7.96 -10.21
C ILE A 147 4.35 6.89 -9.44
N GLY A 148 3.88 6.52 -8.24
CA GLY A 148 4.52 5.51 -7.40
C GLY A 148 4.57 4.14 -8.06
N LEU A 149 3.50 3.72 -8.73
CA LEU A 149 3.46 2.46 -9.46
C LEU A 149 4.42 2.45 -10.65
N VAL A 150 4.45 3.53 -11.45
CA VAL A 150 5.41 3.67 -12.56
C VAL A 150 6.83 3.58 -12.02
N TRP A 151 7.14 4.28 -10.93
CA TRP A 151 8.47 4.23 -10.32
C TRP A 151 8.82 2.82 -9.83
N LEU A 152 7.89 2.14 -9.15
CA LEU A 152 8.09 0.76 -8.69
C LEU A 152 8.37 -0.17 -9.87
N ILE A 153 7.61 -0.06 -10.96
CA ILE A 153 7.80 -0.86 -12.18
C ILE A 153 9.20 -0.61 -12.78
N LEU A 154 9.61 0.65 -12.92
CA LEU A 154 10.94 1.01 -13.44
C LEU A 154 12.07 0.46 -12.57
N LEU A 155 11.92 0.48 -11.24
CA LEU A 155 12.90 -0.11 -10.33
C LEU A 155 12.97 -1.63 -10.48
N TYR A 156 11.81 -2.28 -10.64
CA TYR A 156 11.73 -3.71 -10.83
C TYR A 156 12.37 -4.16 -12.15
N THR A 157 12.07 -3.48 -13.26
CA THR A 157 12.65 -3.78 -14.57
C THR A 157 14.16 -3.55 -14.59
N ALA A 158 14.65 -2.46 -13.98
CA ALA A 158 16.08 -2.18 -13.88
C ALA A 158 16.83 -3.25 -13.05
N ARG A 159 16.24 -3.73 -11.94
CA ARG A 159 16.81 -4.81 -11.13
C ARG A 159 16.89 -6.12 -11.92
N ARG A 160 15.83 -6.45 -12.65
CA ARG A 160 15.76 -7.67 -13.47
C ARG A 160 16.80 -7.65 -14.59
N GLN A 161 16.94 -6.54 -15.30
CA GLN A 161 17.97 -6.37 -16.32
C GLN A 161 19.38 -6.56 -15.75
N ASN A 162 19.66 -5.99 -14.57
CA ASN A 162 20.96 -6.17 -13.91
C ASN A 162 21.21 -7.63 -13.50
N SER A 163 20.19 -8.37 -13.03
CA SER A 163 20.35 -9.80 -12.73
C SER A 163 20.57 -10.64 -13.99
N GLU A 164 19.85 -10.37 -15.07
CA GLU A 164 20.00 -11.08 -16.35
C GLU A 164 21.38 -10.78 -16.98
N MET A 165 21.84 -9.53 -16.90
CA MET A 165 23.16 -9.08 -17.39
C MET A 165 24.33 -9.64 -16.57
N SER A 166 24.13 -9.88 -15.27
CA SER A 166 25.10 -10.57 -14.42
C SER A 166 25.18 -12.07 -14.72
N SER A 167 24.14 -12.65 -15.32
CA SER A 167 24.07 -14.08 -15.65
C SER A 167 24.42 -14.42 -17.11
N SER A 168 24.53 -13.43 -18.00
CA SER A 168 24.72 -13.65 -19.44
C SER A 168 26.20 -13.59 -19.88
N THR A 169 26.58 -14.52 -20.76
CA THR A 169 27.93 -14.56 -21.33
C THR A 169 28.12 -13.47 -22.39
N ALA A 170 29.36 -13.10 -22.71
CA ALA A 170 29.65 -11.98 -23.63
C ALA A 170 29.03 -12.16 -25.04
N LEU A 171 28.71 -13.39 -25.45
CA LEU A 171 28.06 -13.68 -26.73
C LEU A 171 26.56 -13.36 -26.73
N ASP A 172 25.86 -13.52 -25.60
CA ASP A 172 24.45 -13.12 -25.45
C ASP A 172 24.29 -11.58 -25.53
N ARG A 173 25.36 -10.85 -25.22
CA ARG A 173 25.40 -9.38 -25.25
C ARG A 173 25.47 -8.80 -26.67
N LEU A 174 26.02 -9.56 -27.63
CA LEU A 174 26.16 -9.09 -29.01
C LEU A 174 24.83 -9.06 -29.78
N PHE A 175 23.82 -9.79 -29.32
CA PHE A 175 22.50 -9.88 -29.97
C PHE A 175 21.38 -9.08 -29.28
N SER A 176 21.61 -8.44 -28.13
CA SER A 176 20.55 -7.73 -27.36
C SER A 176 20.62 -6.20 -27.37
N ILE A 177 21.40 -5.60 -28.27
CA ILE A 177 21.40 -4.13 -28.42
C ILE A 177 20.25 -3.74 -29.36
N GLY A 178 19.16 -3.23 -28.78
CA GLY A 178 18.08 -2.60 -29.54
C GLY A 178 17.08 -1.82 -28.69
N PRO A 179 17.24 -0.49 -28.52
CA PRO A 179 16.30 0.40 -27.82
C PRO A 179 15.05 0.77 -28.65
N LEU A 180 14.53 -0.15 -29.48
CA LEU A 180 13.54 0.16 -30.52
C LEU A 180 12.09 -0.27 -30.22
N HIS A 181 11.79 -0.84 -29.05
CA HIS A 181 10.42 -1.25 -28.73
C HIS A 181 9.61 -0.23 -27.91
N MET A 182 10.14 0.98 -27.68
CA MET A 182 9.46 2.05 -26.91
C MET A 182 8.68 3.07 -27.76
N LEU A 183 8.50 2.86 -29.07
CA LEU A 183 7.79 3.82 -29.93
C LEU A 183 6.77 3.13 -30.84
N SER A 184 5.52 2.96 -30.36
CA SER A 184 4.34 2.86 -31.22
C SER A 184 3.03 2.75 -30.41
N ILE A 185 2.55 3.86 -29.84
CA ILE A 185 1.11 4.03 -29.55
C ILE A 185 0.72 5.46 -29.96
N PRO A 186 -0.23 5.66 -30.91
CA PRO A 186 -0.62 6.98 -31.36
C PRO A 186 -1.50 7.71 -30.34
N LEU A 187 -1.26 9.00 -30.23
CA LEU A 187 -1.96 9.95 -29.37
C LEU A 187 -3.21 10.48 -30.10
N ARG A 188 -4.43 10.21 -29.60
CA ARG A 188 -5.58 11.10 -29.86
C ARG A 188 -6.71 11.00 -28.81
N HIS A 189 -6.96 12.18 -28.21
CA HIS A 189 -8.15 12.71 -27.51
C HIS A 189 -8.50 12.30 -26.08
N ARG A 190 -8.12 13.23 -25.18
CA ARG A 190 -8.80 13.78 -24.00
C ARG A 190 -10.26 13.34 -23.75
N LEU A 191 -10.51 12.81 -22.55
CA LEU A 191 -11.50 13.30 -21.59
C LEU A 191 -10.93 13.11 -20.18
N PHE A 192 -10.67 14.24 -19.51
CA PHE A 192 -10.02 14.39 -18.20
C PHE A 192 -11.01 13.93 -17.11
N GLY A 193 -10.63 12.92 -16.30
CA GLY A 193 -11.41 12.46 -15.14
C GLY A 193 -11.66 10.96 -15.11
N ALA A 194 -12.32 10.40 -16.13
CA ALA A 194 -12.60 8.94 -16.20
C ALA A 194 -11.38 8.09 -16.62
N SER A 195 -10.39 8.72 -17.27
CA SER A 195 -9.24 8.06 -17.89
C SER A 195 -8.14 7.67 -16.90
N ILE A 196 -8.00 8.38 -15.76
CA ILE A 196 -6.98 8.06 -14.74
C ILE A 196 -7.40 6.86 -13.90
N ALA A 197 -8.69 6.75 -13.57
CA ALA A 197 -9.23 5.58 -12.87
C ALA A 197 -9.13 4.32 -13.74
N VAL A 198 -9.46 4.42 -15.04
CA VAL A 198 -9.30 3.31 -15.99
C VAL A 198 -7.84 2.96 -16.23
N LEU A 199 -6.95 3.95 -16.30
CA LEU A 199 -5.50 3.73 -16.42
C LEU A 199 -4.94 3.11 -15.12
N GLY A 200 -5.40 3.55 -13.95
CA GLY A 200 -5.05 2.99 -12.66
C GLY A 200 -5.53 1.54 -12.51
N VAL A 201 -6.77 1.24 -12.92
CA VAL A 201 -7.31 -0.12 -12.96
C VAL A 201 -6.57 -0.98 -13.98
N ALA A 202 -6.24 -0.45 -15.16
CA ALA A 202 -5.44 -1.17 -16.16
C ALA A 202 -4.02 -1.45 -15.66
N ILE A 203 -3.38 -0.50 -14.99
CA ILE A 203 -2.06 -0.69 -14.34
C ILE A 203 -2.18 -1.70 -13.20
N LEU A 204 -3.25 -1.67 -12.40
CA LEU A 204 -3.51 -2.65 -11.34
C LEU A 204 -3.79 -4.06 -11.89
N LEU A 205 -4.48 -4.18 -13.03
CA LEU A 205 -4.72 -5.45 -13.71
C LEU A 205 -3.43 -6.01 -14.36
N VAL A 206 -2.59 -5.14 -14.90
CA VAL A 206 -1.24 -5.49 -15.38
C VAL A 206 -0.33 -5.86 -14.19
N ALA A 207 -0.42 -5.14 -13.07
CA ALA A 207 0.26 -5.47 -11.82
C ALA A 207 -0.25 -6.79 -11.22
N GLY A 208 -1.54 -7.12 -11.38
CA GLY A 208 -2.12 -8.39 -10.94
C GLY A 208 -1.75 -9.60 -11.80
N ARG A 209 -1.35 -9.39 -13.07
CA ARG A 209 -0.77 -10.42 -13.95
C ARG A 209 0.74 -10.58 -13.81
N THR A 210 1.38 -9.71 -13.05
CA THR A 210 2.80 -9.80 -12.71
C THR A 210 2.91 -10.25 -11.25
N ASP A 211 4.06 -10.80 -10.83
CA ASP A 211 4.31 -11.16 -9.41
C ASP A 211 4.44 -9.93 -8.48
N ILE A 212 3.82 -8.81 -8.84
CA ILE A 212 3.90 -7.55 -8.13
C ILE A 212 3.02 -7.63 -6.89
N PHE A 213 3.71 -7.63 -5.76
CA PHE A 213 3.20 -7.86 -4.42
C PHE A 213 2.17 -6.89 -3.89
N ILE A 214 1.95 -5.72 -4.50
CA ILE A 214 0.82 -4.84 -4.14
C ILE A 214 -0.50 -5.60 -4.31
N ALA A 215 -0.64 -6.43 -5.37
CA ALA A 215 -1.79 -7.30 -5.54
C ALA A 215 -1.92 -8.33 -4.40
N LYS A 216 -0.79 -8.82 -3.86
CA LYS A 216 -0.71 -9.76 -2.72
C LYS A 216 -0.86 -9.10 -1.36
N VAL A 217 -0.54 -7.81 -1.20
CA VAL A 217 -0.84 -7.00 0.00
C VAL A 217 -2.32 -6.65 0.03
N ILE A 218 -2.92 -6.32 -1.11
CA ILE A 218 -4.38 -6.19 -1.25
C ILE A 218 -5.07 -7.53 -0.97
N TRP A 219 -4.54 -8.64 -1.50
CA TRP A 219 -5.00 -10.00 -1.22
C TRP A 219 -4.65 -10.52 0.19
N GLY A 220 -3.65 -9.95 0.85
CA GLY A 220 -3.14 -10.35 2.17
C GLY A 220 -3.78 -9.56 3.30
N ALA A 221 -4.14 -8.29 3.05
CA ALA A 221 -5.04 -7.51 3.89
C ALA A 221 -6.45 -8.11 3.89
N SER A 222 -6.92 -8.59 2.74
CA SER A 222 -8.10 -9.48 2.66
C SER A 222 -7.78 -10.92 3.14
N GLY A 223 -6.52 -11.33 3.08
CA GLY A 223 -6.00 -12.61 3.56
C GLY A 223 -5.89 -12.73 5.09
N GLY A 224 -5.92 -11.61 5.84
CA GLY A 224 -6.12 -11.61 7.28
C GLY A 224 -7.49 -12.19 7.66
N ILE A 225 -8.50 -12.01 6.80
CA ILE A 225 -9.82 -12.65 6.91
C ILE A 225 -9.73 -14.13 6.51
N ILE A 226 -8.85 -14.48 5.56
CA ILE A 226 -8.59 -15.89 5.18
C ILE A 226 -7.77 -16.63 6.25
N LEU A 227 -6.89 -15.99 7.01
CA LEU A 227 -6.23 -16.60 8.17
C LEU A 227 -7.23 -16.93 9.27
N PHE A 228 -8.29 -16.12 9.43
CA PHE A 228 -9.42 -16.45 10.29
C PHE A 228 -10.23 -17.64 9.76
N ASN A 229 -10.38 -17.77 8.44
CA ASN A 229 -11.09 -18.88 7.81
C ASN A 229 -10.23 -20.16 7.68
N GLY A 230 -8.90 -20.05 7.59
CA GLY A 230 -7.96 -21.17 7.51
C GLY A 230 -7.78 -21.90 8.84
N LEU A 231 -7.99 -21.19 9.96
CA LEU A 231 -8.15 -21.81 11.28
C LEU A 231 -9.53 -22.49 11.45
N TYR A 232 -10.55 -22.08 10.69
CA TYR A 232 -11.90 -22.66 10.76
C TYR A 232 -12.14 -23.81 9.77
N LEU A 233 -11.43 -23.82 8.63
CA LEU A 233 -11.57 -24.83 7.58
C LEU A 233 -10.62 -26.02 7.72
N ASN A 234 -9.62 -25.95 8.61
CA ASN A 234 -8.78 -27.09 8.99
C ASN A 234 -9.06 -27.53 10.42
N GLY A 235 -10.28 -28.02 10.69
CA GLY A 235 -10.61 -29.06 11.69
C GLY A 235 -9.76 -29.23 12.96
N VAL A 236 -9.18 -28.20 13.56
CA VAL A 236 -8.52 -28.29 14.86
C VAL A 236 -9.61 -28.28 15.92
N ARG A 237 -10.09 -29.48 16.28
CA ARG A 237 -10.80 -29.69 17.53
C ARG A 237 -9.85 -29.34 18.67
N LEU A 238 -10.04 -28.17 19.28
CA LEU A 238 -9.54 -27.92 20.62
C LEU A 238 -10.23 -28.93 21.56
N ARG A 239 -9.41 -29.77 22.21
CA ARG A 239 -9.77 -30.34 23.51
C ARG A 239 -9.47 -29.32 24.59
#